data_AF-A0A163UHG2-F1
#
_entry.id   AF-A0A163UHG2-F1
#
_cell.length_a   1.000
_cell.length_b   1.000
_cell.length_c   1.000
_cell.angle_alpha   90.00
_cell.angle_beta   90.00
_cell.angle_gamma   90.00
#
_symmetry.space_group_name_H-M   'P 1'
#
loop_
_entity.id
_entity.type
_entity.pdbx_description
1 polymer ?
#
loop_
_entity_poly.entity_id
_entity_poly.type
_entity_poly.pdbx_seq_one_letter_code
_entity_poly.pdbx_strand_id
1 'polypeptide(L)'
;MIKKSILFGVILLFFLTPKVSYSESLEIPITITMDYDLLNFEESPPKMISGVTLVPVRPLLEKLGYSLEWHREDLTVRATKNGTSILMKMDESKAQVNDKSLSLEVPPQIINNVTYVPLRFISEISGAVVYWTPKNNNTSEHFIEILIDKNSKLYNAIITRDKQAVSKLLLEGADPNAKAHTENTMLETAVIFYKDVEIVKLLLEAGGNPNQTGDFSSGGSLLHIAASGTTPELVKLLLEYGAKKDFKDSEGNTPLQIARSQYDDQYLLQWAKDAYKEIIDILEDK
;
A
#
# COMPACT_ATOMS: atom_id res chain seq x y z
N MET A 1 49.14 -72.60 -24.77
CA MET A 1 47.80 -72.14 -25.20
C MET A 1 46.87 -72.27 -24.00
N ILE A 2 46.21 -71.28 -23.40
CA ILE A 2 45.92 -69.86 -23.67
C ILE A 2 45.72 -69.24 -22.26
N LYS A 3 46.33 -68.07 -21.99
CA LYS A 3 46.02 -67.24 -20.81
C LYS A 3 44.58 -66.75 -20.92
N LYS A 4 43.72 -66.99 -19.93
CA LYS A 4 42.43 -66.29 -19.78
C LYS A 4 42.66 -65.04 -18.91
N SER A 5 42.77 -63.88 -19.55
CA SER A 5 42.57 -62.60 -18.87
C SER A 5 41.09 -62.41 -18.61
N ILE A 6 40.71 -62.23 -17.34
CA ILE A 6 39.38 -61.76 -16.95
C ILE A 6 39.47 -60.23 -16.95
N LEU A 7 38.80 -59.60 -17.93
CA LEU A 7 38.65 -58.16 -18.04
C LEU A 7 37.53 -57.73 -17.07
N PHE A 8 37.88 -57.08 -15.96
CA PHE A 8 36.91 -56.42 -15.10
C PHE A 8 36.46 -55.12 -15.80
N GLY A 9 35.29 -55.14 -16.42
CA GLY A 9 34.66 -53.95 -16.98
C GLY A 9 34.16 -53.05 -15.84
N VAL A 10 34.79 -51.90 -15.66
CA VAL A 10 34.27 -50.82 -14.81
C VAL A 10 33.04 -50.25 -15.52
N ILE A 11 31.84 -50.62 -15.06
CA ILE A 11 30.61 -49.93 -15.45
C ILE A 11 30.61 -48.61 -14.68
N LEU A 12 31.04 -47.53 -15.34
CA LEU A 12 30.82 -46.17 -14.87
C LEU A 12 29.32 -45.88 -15.06
N LEU A 13 28.52 -46.08 -14.02
CA LEU A 13 27.14 -45.59 -13.95
C LEU A 13 27.20 -44.05 -13.88
N PHE A 14 27.16 -43.41 -15.04
CA PHE A 14 26.79 -41.99 -15.12
C PHE A 14 25.36 -41.87 -14.62
N PHE A 15 25.19 -41.38 -13.38
CA PHE A 15 23.92 -40.80 -12.96
C PHE A 15 23.68 -39.57 -13.85
N LEU A 16 22.96 -39.77 -14.95
CA LEU A 16 22.26 -38.69 -15.65
C LEU A 16 21.20 -38.18 -14.67
N THR A 17 21.58 -37.26 -13.79
CA THR A 17 20.60 -36.40 -13.15
C THR A 17 19.85 -35.72 -14.29
N PRO A 18 18.51 -35.82 -14.40
CA PRO A 18 17.81 -34.99 -15.33
C PRO A 18 18.13 -33.55 -14.91
N LYS A 19 18.94 -32.84 -15.71
CA LYS A 19 18.92 -31.39 -15.71
C LYS A 19 17.50 -31.04 -16.11
N VAL A 20 16.65 -30.79 -15.13
CA VAL A 20 15.41 -30.06 -15.37
C VAL A 20 15.87 -28.72 -15.90
N SER A 21 15.93 -28.64 -17.23
CA SER A 21 16.06 -27.40 -17.96
C SER A 21 14.75 -26.68 -17.71
N TYR A 22 14.68 -25.93 -16.60
CA TYR A 22 13.76 -24.82 -16.53
C TYR A 22 14.14 -23.96 -17.73
N SER A 23 13.28 -23.93 -18.76
CA SER A 23 13.35 -22.87 -19.74
C SER A 23 13.42 -21.58 -18.92
N GLU A 24 14.48 -20.79 -19.09
CA GLU A 24 14.58 -19.45 -18.52
C GLU A 24 13.41 -18.64 -19.08
N SER A 25 12.22 -18.82 -18.52
CA SER A 25 11.13 -17.88 -18.70
C SER A 25 11.69 -16.60 -18.13
N LEU A 26 11.90 -15.61 -18.99
CA LEU A 26 12.37 -14.29 -18.61
C LEU A 26 11.52 -13.84 -17.40
N GLU A 27 12.08 -13.93 -16.19
CA GLU A 27 11.33 -13.58 -14.99
C GLU A 27 11.05 -12.09 -15.10
N ILE A 28 9.76 -11.74 -15.16
CA ILE A 28 9.35 -10.35 -15.21
C ILE A 28 9.70 -9.73 -13.85
N PRO A 29 10.37 -8.56 -13.81
CA PRO A 29 10.72 -7.91 -12.55
C PRO A 29 9.50 -7.68 -11.66
N ILE A 30 9.73 -7.66 -10.35
CA ILE A 30 8.72 -7.41 -9.34
C ILE A 30 9.19 -6.24 -8.50
N THR A 31 8.42 -5.16 -8.51
CA THR A 31 8.60 -4.02 -7.62
C THR A 31 7.68 -4.17 -6.41
N ILE A 32 8.21 -3.90 -5.22
CA ILE A 32 7.46 -3.96 -3.96
C ILE A 32 7.56 -2.61 -3.26
N THR A 33 6.41 -2.10 -2.85
CA THR A 33 6.28 -0.99 -1.92
C THR A 33 5.75 -1.50 -0.59
N MET A 34 6.14 -0.83 0.49
CA MET A 34 5.61 -1.04 1.83
C MET A 34 5.14 0.28 2.39
N ASP A 35 3.84 0.39 2.67
CA ASP A 35 3.20 1.63 3.08
C ASP A 35 3.56 2.79 2.13
N TYR A 36 3.53 2.50 0.81
CA TYR A 36 3.90 3.39 -0.30
C TYR A 36 5.39 3.75 -0.44
N ASP A 37 6.26 3.27 0.45
CA ASP A 37 7.70 3.41 0.28
C ASP A 37 8.27 2.29 -0.59
N LEU A 38 9.02 2.65 -1.63
CA LEU A 38 9.73 1.68 -2.46
C LEU A 38 10.75 0.88 -1.62
N LEU A 39 10.64 -0.45 -1.67
CA LEU A 39 11.64 -1.32 -1.07
C LEU A 39 12.78 -1.57 -2.06
N ASN A 40 14.00 -1.22 -1.63
CA ASN A 40 15.21 -1.53 -2.39
C ASN A 40 15.70 -2.94 -2.04
N PHE A 41 15.83 -3.79 -3.05
CA PHE A 41 16.36 -5.14 -2.92
C PHE A 41 17.77 -5.29 -3.50
N GLU A 42 18.41 -4.18 -3.87
CA GLU A 42 19.75 -4.13 -4.47
C GLU A 42 19.90 -5.16 -5.60
N GLU A 43 20.91 -6.03 -5.53
CA GLU A 43 21.19 -7.06 -6.53
C GLU A 43 20.37 -8.35 -6.34
N SER A 44 19.45 -8.40 -5.36
CA SER A 44 18.71 -9.60 -4.99
C SER A 44 17.19 -9.38 -5.08
N PRO A 45 16.62 -9.22 -6.29
CA PRO A 45 15.20 -8.92 -6.46
C PRO A 45 14.31 -10.08 -5.98
N PRO A 46 13.01 -9.82 -5.72
CA PRO A 46 11.99 -10.86 -5.57
C PRO A 46 11.94 -11.78 -6.78
N LYS A 47 11.52 -13.04 -6.55
CA LYS A 47 11.51 -14.11 -7.55
C LYS A 47 10.16 -14.80 -7.55
N MET A 48 9.71 -15.30 -8.70
CA MET A 48 8.56 -16.19 -8.76
C MET A 48 9.01 -17.62 -9.05
N ILE A 49 8.94 -18.49 -8.04
CA ILE A 49 9.30 -19.90 -8.20
C ILE A 49 8.04 -20.74 -8.03
N SER A 50 7.69 -21.49 -9.08
CA SER A 50 6.54 -22.41 -9.08
C SER A 50 5.21 -21.75 -8.67
N GLY A 51 5.00 -20.50 -9.07
CA GLY A 51 3.79 -19.72 -8.75
C GLY A 51 3.79 -19.08 -7.36
N VAL A 52 4.85 -19.24 -6.58
CA VAL A 52 5.02 -18.57 -5.28
C VAL A 52 5.98 -17.40 -5.44
N THR A 53 5.56 -16.22 -5.00
CA THR A 53 6.47 -15.06 -4.91
C THR A 53 7.36 -15.22 -3.68
N LEU A 54 8.65 -15.34 -3.92
CA LEU A 54 9.71 -15.33 -2.92
C LEU A 54 10.33 -13.94 -2.82
N VAL A 55 10.48 -13.44 -1.61
CA VAL A 55 11.03 -12.11 -1.33
C VAL A 55 12.26 -12.21 -0.42
N PRO A 56 13.29 -11.36 -0.61
CA PRO A 56 14.38 -11.22 0.34
C PRO A 56 13.84 -10.80 1.70
N VAL A 57 14.07 -11.62 2.72
CA VAL A 57 13.42 -11.44 4.02
C VAL A 57 13.96 -10.25 4.80
N ARG A 58 15.26 -9.94 4.64
CA ARG A 58 15.96 -8.94 5.46
C ARG A 58 15.40 -7.52 5.26
N PRO A 59 15.32 -6.95 4.03
CA PRO A 59 14.80 -5.59 3.85
C PRO A 59 13.38 -5.41 4.40
N LEU A 60 12.55 -6.45 4.26
CA LEU A 60 11.16 -6.45 4.73
C LEU A 60 11.07 -6.47 6.26
N LEU A 61 11.79 -7.38 6.90
CA LEU A 61 11.79 -7.51 8.36
C LEU A 61 12.47 -6.31 9.05
N GLU A 62 13.54 -5.77 8.48
CA GLU A 62 14.20 -4.56 8.99
C GLU A 62 13.30 -3.33 8.86
N LYS A 63 12.57 -3.16 7.73
CA LYS A 63 11.55 -2.11 7.59
C LYS A 63 10.42 -2.27 8.61
N LEU A 64 10.06 -3.52 8.93
CA LEU A 64 9.14 -3.85 10.02
C LEU A 64 9.76 -3.66 11.42
N GLY A 65 11.04 -3.29 11.55
CA GLY A 65 11.72 -3.03 12.82
C GLY A 65 12.24 -4.27 13.55
N TYR A 66 12.41 -5.39 12.85
CA TYR A 66 13.07 -6.58 13.40
C TYR A 66 14.59 -6.51 13.22
N SER A 67 15.32 -7.01 14.21
CA SER A 67 16.74 -7.39 14.05
C SER A 67 16.82 -8.84 13.56
N LEU A 68 17.74 -9.15 12.64
CA LEU A 68 17.91 -10.50 12.10
C LEU A 68 19.30 -11.06 12.41
N GLU A 69 19.32 -12.31 12.84
CA GLU A 69 20.51 -13.11 13.12
C GLU A 69 20.48 -14.39 12.28
N TRP A 70 21.62 -14.75 11.69
CA TRP A 70 21.79 -15.99 10.94
C TRP A 70 22.64 -16.96 11.75
N HIS A 71 22.10 -18.14 12.04
CA HIS A 71 22.76 -19.21 12.76
C HIS A 71 23.15 -20.31 11.77
N ARG A 72 24.45 -20.39 11.48
CA ARG A 72 25.00 -21.32 10.48
C ARG A 72 24.94 -22.78 10.92
N GLU A 73 24.99 -23.03 12.22
CA GLU A 73 25.11 -24.39 12.79
C GLU A 73 23.84 -25.22 12.55
N ASP A 74 22.68 -24.59 12.60
CA ASP A 74 21.37 -25.22 12.43
C ASP A 74 20.57 -24.70 11.23
N LEU A 75 21.19 -23.83 10.42
CA LEU A 75 20.62 -23.20 9.24
C LEU A 75 19.32 -22.44 9.56
N THR A 76 19.35 -21.63 10.61
CA THR A 76 18.19 -20.83 11.03
C THR A 76 18.42 -19.33 10.89
N VAL A 77 17.38 -18.63 10.45
CA VAL A 77 17.27 -17.17 10.60
C VAL A 77 16.35 -16.90 11.79
N ARG A 78 16.86 -16.15 12.75
CA ARG A 78 16.08 -15.61 13.86
C ARG A 78 15.83 -14.13 13.63
N ALA A 79 14.59 -13.69 13.76
CA ALA A 79 14.25 -12.28 13.73
C ALA A 79 13.53 -11.86 15.02
N THR A 80 13.91 -10.74 15.63
CA THR A 80 13.34 -10.31 16.92
C THR A 80 12.89 -8.86 16.92
N LYS A 81 11.73 -8.57 17.51
CA LYS A 81 11.18 -7.22 17.71
C LYS A 81 10.26 -7.19 18.91
N ASN A 82 10.48 -6.30 19.89
CA ASN A 82 9.57 -6.03 21.01
C ASN A 82 8.99 -7.29 21.70
N GLY A 83 9.83 -8.31 21.93
CA GLY A 83 9.42 -9.58 22.53
C GLY A 83 8.84 -10.63 21.57
N THR A 84 8.57 -10.26 20.31
CA THR A 84 8.28 -11.20 19.22
C THR A 84 9.57 -11.82 18.71
N SER A 85 9.62 -13.15 18.62
CA SER A 85 10.69 -13.92 18.02
C SER A 85 10.14 -14.74 16.86
N ILE A 86 10.76 -14.60 15.70
CA ILE A 86 10.48 -15.38 14.51
C ILE A 86 11.68 -16.30 14.29
N LEU A 87 11.43 -17.59 14.09
CA LEU A 87 12.44 -18.57 13.73
C LEU A 87 12.06 -19.22 12.41
N MET A 88 12.97 -19.14 11.45
CA MET A 88 12.83 -19.75 10.14
C MET A 88 13.99 -20.69 9.93
N LYS A 89 13.70 -21.97 9.72
CA LYS A 89 14.72 -22.97 9.41
C LYS A 89 14.73 -23.26 7.92
N MET A 90 15.91 -23.29 7.33
CA MET A 90 16.03 -23.60 5.90
C MET A 90 15.51 -25.03 5.64
N ASP A 91 14.91 -25.21 4.48
CA ASP A 91 14.32 -26.49 4.02
C ASP A 91 13.13 -27.03 4.85
N GLU A 92 12.67 -26.30 5.87
CA GLU A 92 11.44 -26.60 6.58
C GLU A 92 10.31 -25.67 6.11
N SER A 93 9.19 -26.23 5.64
CA SER A 93 7.97 -25.47 5.27
C SER A 93 7.20 -24.93 6.48
N LYS A 94 7.90 -24.55 7.55
CA LYS A 94 7.33 -24.01 8.78
C LYS A 94 8.22 -22.89 9.31
N ALA A 95 7.58 -21.83 9.77
CA ALA A 95 8.21 -20.82 10.62
C ALA A 95 7.58 -20.89 12.02
N GLN A 96 8.35 -20.53 13.04
CA GLN A 96 7.81 -20.32 14.39
C GLN A 96 7.72 -18.82 14.65
N VAL A 97 6.59 -18.37 15.17
CA VAL A 97 6.36 -16.99 15.62
C VAL A 97 5.94 -17.10 17.08
N ASN A 98 6.89 -16.80 17.97
CA ASN A 98 6.81 -17.17 19.38
C ASN A 98 6.47 -18.68 19.50
N ASP A 99 5.41 -19.02 20.22
CA ASP A 99 4.98 -20.42 20.42
C ASP A 99 4.08 -20.96 19.30
N LYS A 100 3.81 -20.18 18.24
CA LYS A 100 2.92 -20.57 17.15
C LYS A 100 3.73 -21.05 15.94
N SER A 101 3.34 -22.20 15.40
CA SER A 101 3.87 -22.67 14.10
C SER A 101 3.00 -22.15 12.96
N LEU A 102 3.65 -21.56 11.96
CA LEU A 102 3.06 -21.07 10.73
C LEU A 102 3.51 -21.96 9.57
N SER A 103 2.57 -22.44 8.76
CA SER A 103 2.88 -23.24 7.58
C SER A 103 3.26 -22.33 6.41
N LEU A 104 4.33 -22.66 5.72
CA LEU A 104 4.80 -21.94 4.53
C LEU A 104 4.44 -22.74 3.28
N GLU A 105 4.08 -22.07 2.17
CA GLU A 105 3.83 -22.79 0.90
C GLU A 105 5.08 -23.52 0.41
N VAL A 106 6.23 -22.86 0.56
CA VAL A 106 7.55 -23.40 0.27
C VAL A 106 8.51 -23.05 1.42
N PRO A 107 9.52 -23.87 1.69
CA PRO A 107 10.53 -23.57 2.70
C PRO A 107 11.24 -22.24 2.43
N PRO A 108 11.78 -21.57 3.46
CA PRO A 108 12.78 -20.52 3.28
C PRO A 108 13.97 -21.08 2.51
N GLN A 109 14.51 -20.29 1.57
CA GLN A 109 15.61 -20.71 0.70
C GLN A 109 16.75 -19.72 0.75
N ILE A 110 17.98 -20.20 0.55
CA ILE A 110 19.15 -19.34 0.34
C ILE A 110 19.47 -19.35 -1.14
N ILE A 111 19.37 -18.19 -1.78
CA ILE A 111 19.73 -17.98 -3.18
C ILE A 111 20.77 -16.87 -3.21
N ASN A 112 21.97 -17.17 -3.74
CA ASN A 112 23.09 -16.22 -3.80
C ASN A 112 23.38 -15.52 -2.46
N ASN A 113 23.43 -16.29 -1.36
CA ASN A 113 23.64 -15.82 0.01
C ASN A 113 22.53 -14.90 0.58
N VAL A 114 21.38 -14.81 -0.08
CA VAL A 114 20.21 -14.09 0.42
C VAL A 114 19.13 -15.06 0.83
N THR A 115 18.56 -14.85 2.03
CA THR A 115 17.41 -15.63 2.49
C THR A 115 16.12 -15.10 1.88
N TYR A 116 15.44 -15.99 1.16
CA TYR A 116 14.14 -15.76 0.56
C TYR A 116 13.05 -16.48 1.35
N VAL A 117 11.89 -15.84 1.48
CA VAL A 117 10.69 -16.38 2.10
C VAL A 117 9.47 -16.17 1.21
N PRO A 118 8.41 -16.98 1.34
CA PRO A 118 7.15 -16.69 0.65
C PRO A 118 6.60 -15.34 1.07
N LEU A 119 6.16 -14.50 0.13
CA LEU A 119 5.60 -13.18 0.41
C LEU A 119 4.44 -13.25 1.43
N ARG A 120 3.61 -14.30 1.35
CA ARG A 120 2.49 -14.50 2.28
C ARG A 120 2.95 -14.54 3.73
N PHE A 121 4.13 -15.09 4.00
CA PHE A 121 4.72 -15.10 5.33
C PHE A 121 4.74 -13.70 5.95
N ILE A 122 5.11 -12.69 5.15
CA ILE A 122 5.14 -11.29 5.59
C ILE A 122 3.75 -10.81 5.99
N SER A 123 2.71 -11.13 5.22
CA SER A 123 1.32 -10.79 5.56
C SER A 123 0.89 -11.44 6.88
N GLU A 124 1.20 -12.72 7.07
CA GLU A 124 0.77 -13.47 8.25
C GLU A 124 1.45 -13.00 9.55
N ILE A 125 2.73 -12.60 9.50
CA ILE A 125 3.44 -12.14 10.70
C ILE A 125 3.19 -10.67 11.04
N SER A 126 2.72 -9.87 10.08
CA SER A 126 2.54 -8.42 10.25
C SER A 126 1.08 -7.97 10.24
N GLY A 127 0.15 -8.83 9.80
CA GLY A 127 -1.23 -8.42 9.50
C GLY A 127 -1.32 -7.47 8.30
N ALA A 128 -0.34 -7.52 7.39
CA ALA A 128 -0.34 -6.69 6.20
C ALA A 128 -1.45 -7.11 5.23
N VAL A 129 -2.05 -6.10 4.59
CA VAL A 129 -2.84 -6.32 3.37
C VAL A 129 -1.89 -6.24 2.19
N VAL A 130 -1.94 -7.24 1.32
CA VAL A 130 -1.05 -7.34 0.16
C VAL A 130 -1.88 -7.25 -1.12
N TYR A 131 -1.57 -6.25 -1.94
CA TYR A 131 -2.16 -6.11 -3.27
C TYR A 131 -1.14 -6.54 -4.32
N TRP A 132 -1.57 -7.44 -5.20
CA TRP A 132 -0.76 -7.90 -6.31
C TRP A 132 -1.34 -7.36 -7.62
N THR A 133 -0.56 -6.54 -8.32
CA THR A 133 -0.92 -6.04 -9.65
C THR A 133 0.02 -6.68 -10.69
N PRO A 134 -0.51 -7.54 -11.58
CA PRO A 134 0.31 -8.15 -12.59
C PRO A 134 0.77 -7.12 -13.62
N LYS A 135 1.93 -7.37 -14.24
CA LYS A 135 2.38 -6.62 -15.41
C LYS A 135 1.27 -6.54 -16.46
N ASN A 136 1.07 -5.36 -17.04
CA ASN A 136 0.18 -5.17 -18.17
C ASN A 136 0.92 -4.54 -19.36
N ASN A 137 0.20 -4.18 -20.43
CA ASN A 137 0.79 -3.61 -21.65
C ASN A 137 1.51 -2.26 -21.42
N ASN A 138 1.24 -1.60 -20.30
CA ASN A 138 1.78 -0.28 -19.96
C ASN A 138 2.90 -0.35 -18.89
N THR A 139 3.17 -1.51 -18.30
CA THR A 139 4.21 -1.68 -17.27
C THR A 139 5.26 -2.71 -17.70
N SER A 140 6.51 -2.53 -17.26
CA SER A 140 7.59 -3.51 -17.50
C SER A 140 7.67 -4.60 -16.43
N GLU A 141 6.93 -4.44 -15.34
CA GLU A 141 7.07 -5.22 -14.11
C GLU A 141 5.74 -5.54 -13.44
N HIS A 142 5.75 -6.54 -12.56
CA HIS A 142 4.71 -6.77 -11.56
C HIS A 142 4.88 -5.78 -10.41
N PHE A 143 3.77 -5.41 -9.76
CA PHE A 143 3.78 -4.51 -8.63
C PHE A 143 3.09 -5.15 -7.42
N ILE A 144 3.71 -5.00 -6.25
CA ILE A 144 3.16 -5.44 -4.97
C ILE A 144 3.11 -4.24 -4.04
N GLU A 145 1.93 -3.97 -3.49
CA GLU A 145 1.79 -3.03 -2.37
C GLU A 145 1.54 -3.82 -1.08
N ILE A 146 2.36 -3.60 -0.07
CA ILE A 146 2.21 -4.17 1.27
C ILE A 146 1.79 -3.05 2.22
N LEU A 147 0.54 -3.06 2.67
CA LEU A 147 0.02 -2.08 3.63
C LEU A 147 0.00 -2.67 5.03
N ILE A 148 0.77 -2.08 5.94
CA ILE A 148 0.88 -2.49 7.34
C ILE A 148 0.31 -1.39 8.24
N ASP A 149 0.75 -0.16 8.00
CA ASP A 149 0.29 0.99 8.76
C ASP A 149 -1.21 1.24 8.56
N LYS A 150 -1.89 1.59 9.64
CA LYS A 150 -3.33 1.81 9.64
C LYS A 150 -3.75 2.99 8.76
N ASN A 151 -2.93 4.05 8.70
CA ASN A 151 -3.22 5.23 7.90
C ASN A 151 -2.94 4.94 6.43
N SER A 152 -1.90 4.16 6.11
CA SER A 152 -1.69 3.66 4.74
C SER A 152 -2.85 2.78 4.26
N LYS A 153 -3.38 1.89 5.11
CA LYS A 153 -4.60 1.13 4.82
C LYS A 153 -5.81 2.05 4.63
N LEU A 154 -5.98 3.07 5.49
CA LEU A 154 -7.09 4.02 5.38
C LEU A 154 -7.02 4.82 4.07
N TYR A 155 -5.84 5.31 3.71
CA TYR A 155 -5.62 5.98 2.43
C TYR A 155 -6.01 5.07 1.26
N ASN A 156 -5.59 3.79 1.27
CA ASN A 156 -5.98 2.84 0.23
C ASN A 156 -7.51 2.64 0.16
N ALA A 157 -8.18 2.54 1.31
CA ALA A 157 -9.63 2.42 1.37
C ALA A 157 -10.34 3.66 0.78
N ILE A 158 -9.79 4.86 0.99
CA ILE A 158 -10.29 6.11 0.41
C ILE A 158 -10.13 6.09 -1.12
N ILE A 159 -8.95 5.78 -1.64
CA ILE A 159 -8.69 5.82 -3.09
C ILE A 159 -9.49 4.77 -3.87
N THR A 160 -9.78 3.64 -3.22
CA THR A 160 -10.60 2.54 -3.78
C THR A 160 -12.10 2.73 -3.53
N ARG A 161 -12.47 3.77 -2.78
CA ARG A 161 -13.84 4.10 -2.36
C ARG A 161 -14.54 2.98 -1.58
N ASP A 162 -13.76 2.19 -0.84
CA ASP A 162 -14.30 1.15 0.04
C ASP A 162 -14.76 1.75 1.37
N LYS A 163 -16.02 2.18 1.39
CA LYS A 163 -16.67 2.81 2.57
C LYS A 163 -16.68 1.90 3.79
N GLN A 164 -16.79 0.58 3.59
CA GLN A 164 -16.79 -0.37 4.70
C GLN A 164 -15.39 -0.46 5.31
N ALA A 165 -14.34 -0.53 4.48
CA ALA A 165 -12.97 -0.49 4.95
C ALA A 165 -12.63 0.85 5.63
N VAL A 166 -13.05 1.98 5.07
CA VAL A 166 -12.88 3.31 5.70
C VAL A 166 -13.50 3.33 7.10
N SER A 167 -14.77 2.97 7.23
CA SER A 167 -15.47 2.95 8.52
C SER A 167 -14.77 2.02 9.53
N LYS A 168 -14.41 0.81 9.12
CA LYS A 168 -13.70 -0.15 9.96
C LYS A 168 -12.35 0.37 10.45
N LEU A 169 -11.54 0.93 9.55
CA LEU A 169 -10.19 1.40 9.87
C LEU A 169 -10.22 2.62 10.81
N LEU A 170 -11.20 3.52 10.64
CA LEU A 170 -11.41 4.64 11.57
C LEU A 170 -11.82 4.14 12.97
N LEU A 171 -12.68 3.12 13.06
CA LEU A 171 -13.03 2.47 14.34
C LEU A 171 -11.82 1.77 14.99
N GLU A 172 -10.88 1.26 14.19
CA GLU A 172 -9.61 0.70 14.66
C GLU A 172 -8.55 1.77 15.01
N GLY A 173 -8.92 3.05 14.93
CA GLY A 173 -8.10 4.19 15.34
C GLY A 173 -7.09 4.65 14.29
N ALA A 174 -7.39 4.47 13.00
CA ALA A 174 -6.76 5.23 11.93
C ALA A 174 -7.09 6.72 12.09
N ASP A 175 -6.11 7.59 11.85
CA ASP A 175 -6.24 9.03 12.09
C ASP A 175 -6.71 9.73 10.81
N PRO A 176 -7.91 10.35 10.80
CA PRO A 176 -8.42 11.08 9.62
C PRO A 176 -7.61 12.36 9.31
N ASN A 177 -6.75 12.79 10.22
CA ASN A 177 -5.87 13.95 10.05
C ASN A 177 -4.43 13.56 9.71
N ALA A 178 -4.10 12.26 9.69
CA ALA A 178 -2.79 11.82 9.26
C ALA A 178 -2.57 12.15 7.79
N LYS A 179 -1.33 12.56 7.47
CA LYS A 179 -0.89 12.73 6.09
C LYS A 179 -0.68 11.38 5.44
N ALA A 180 -1.18 11.25 4.21
CA ALA A 180 -0.81 10.19 3.29
C ALA A 180 0.61 10.44 2.75
N HIS A 181 1.13 9.47 2.00
CA HIS A 181 2.41 9.60 1.29
C HIS A 181 2.43 10.72 0.24
N THR A 182 1.27 11.28 -0.12
CA THR A 182 1.13 12.44 -1.02
C THR A 182 1.18 13.77 -0.27
N GLU A 183 1.53 13.78 1.02
CA GLU A 183 1.54 14.93 1.93
C GLU A 183 0.17 15.57 2.24
N ASN A 184 -0.91 15.10 1.60
CA ASN A 184 -2.29 15.47 1.92
C ASN A 184 -2.82 14.63 3.07
N THR A 185 -3.62 15.21 3.95
CA THR A 185 -4.40 14.47 4.95
C THR A 185 -5.44 13.56 4.30
N MET A 186 -5.96 12.58 5.06
CA MET A 186 -7.01 11.69 4.57
C MET A 186 -8.27 12.47 4.15
N LEU A 187 -8.66 13.47 4.95
CA LEU A 187 -9.79 14.34 4.63
C LEU A 187 -9.54 15.19 3.38
N GLU A 188 -8.36 15.79 3.23
CA GLU A 188 -7.98 16.52 2.02
C GLU A 188 -8.03 15.63 0.79
N THR A 189 -7.46 14.43 0.88
CA THR A 189 -7.47 13.45 -0.19
C THR A 189 -8.90 13.15 -0.66
N ALA A 190 -9.80 12.89 0.28
CA ALA A 190 -11.20 12.58 -0.01
C ALA A 190 -11.93 13.76 -0.67
N VAL A 191 -11.73 14.99 -0.18
CA VAL A 191 -12.39 16.20 -0.69
C VAL A 191 -11.85 16.62 -2.06
N ILE A 192 -10.53 16.57 -2.28
CA ILE A 192 -9.89 17.12 -3.49
C ILE A 192 -10.06 16.18 -4.68
N PHE A 193 -9.73 14.89 -4.50
CA PHE A 193 -9.57 13.97 -5.61
C PHE A 193 -10.80 13.09 -5.86
N TYR A 194 -11.56 12.76 -4.81
CA TYR A 194 -12.64 11.78 -4.92
C TYR A 194 -14.03 12.38 -4.80
N LYS A 195 -14.19 13.43 -3.99
CA LYS A 195 -15.45 14.16 -3.75
C LYS A 195 -16.61 13.24 -3.33
N ASP A 196 -16.29 12.11 -2.68
CA ASP A 196 -17.29 11.18 -2.16
C ASP A 196 -17.78 11.66 -0.80
N VAL A 197 -18.99 12.25 -0.79
CA VAL A 197 -19.62 12.87 0.38
C VAL A 197 -19.72 11.89 1.56
N GLU A 198 -19.93 10.60 1.30
CA GLU A 198 -20.06 9.60 2.38
C GLU A 198 -18.70 9.31 3.04
N ILE A 199 -17.63 9.21 2.26
CA ILE A 199 -16.28 9.04 2.80
C ILE A 199 -15.86 10.29 3.57
N VAL A 200 -16.13 11.49 3.04
CA VAL A 200 -15.86 12.76 3.74
C VAL A 200 -16.62 12.80 5.07
N LYS A 201 -17.89 12.37 5.08
CA LYS A 201 -18.69 12.29 6.30
C LYS A 201 -18.08 11.34 7.33
N LEU A 202 -17.69 10.13 6.92
CA LEU A 202 -17.03 9.17 7.82
C LEU A 202 -15.75 9.74 8.45
N LEU A 203 -14.94 10.44 7.65
CA LEU A 203 -13.69 11.07 8.13
C LEU A 203 -13.97 12.21 9.12
N LEU A 204 -14.99 13.04 8.85
CA LEU A 204 -15.41 14.12 9.75
C LEU A 204 -16.01 13.58 11.06
N GLU A 205 -16.86 12.54 10.99
CA GLU A 205 -17.42 11.85 12.16
C GLU A 205 -16.33 11.26 13.06
N ALA A 206 -15.21 10.82 12.47
CA ALA A 206 -14.04 10.32 13.17
C ALA A 206 -13.11 11.43 13.71
N GLY A 207 -13.49 12.71 13.61
CA GLY A 207 -12.70 13.84 14.12
C GLY A 207 -11.74 14.46 13.11
N GLY A 208 -11.98 14.26 11.80
CA GLY A 208 -11.28 14.98 10.75
C GLY A 208 -11.48 16.50 10.89
N ASN A 209 -10.41 17.27 10.71
CA ASN A 209 -10.42 18.72 10.85
C ASN A 209 -10.92 19.40 9.56
N PRO A 210 -12.15 19.95 9.51
CA PRO A 210 -12.67 20.60 8.31
C PRO A 210 -11.98 21.93 7.99
N ASN A 211 -11.20 22.46 8.94
CA ASN A 211 -10.43 23.70 8.82
C ASN A 211 -8.95 23.44 8.53
N GLN A 212 -8.58 22.20 8.20
CA GLN A 212 -7.23 21.89 7.80
C GLN A 212 -6.86 22.71 6.55
N THR A 213 -5.71 23.37 6.62
CA THR A 213 -5.10 24.07 5.49
C THR A 213 -3.94 23.22 5.00
N GLY A 214 -4.07 22.68 3.79
CA GLY A 214 -3.00 22.02 3.06
C GLY A 214 -2.19 23.03 2.26
N ASP A 215 -1.10 22.57 1.67
CA ASP A 215 -0.37 23.32 0.64
C ASP A 215 -1.15 23.25 -0.69
N PHE A 216 -2.36 23.80 -0.67
CA PHE A 216 -3.16 23.96 -1.88
C PHE A 216 -2.48 25.02 -2.74
N SER A 217 -2.53 24.89 -4.07
CA SER A 217 -1.87 25.85 -4.98
C SER A 217 -2.30 27.31 -4.77
N SER A 218 -3.40 27.56 -4.06
CA SER A 218 -3.89 28.88 -3.65
C SER A 218 -3.96 29.09 -2.12
N GLY A 219 -3.42 28.22 -1.28
CA GLY A 219 -3.46 28.37 0.19
C GLY A 219 -4.87 28.46 0.78
N GLY A 220 -5.89 27.92 0.10
CA GLY A 220 -7.29 27.95 0.54
C GLY A 220 -7.61 27.00 1.69
N SER A 221 -8.90 26.74 1.92
CA SER A 221 -9.41 25.72 2.85
C SER A 221 -10.17 24.64 2.09
N LEU A 222 -10.53 23.53 2.74
CA LEU A 222 -11.42 22.52 2.15
C LEU A 222 -12.73 23.12 1.62
N LEU A 223 -13.22 24.18 2.28
CA LEU A 223 -14.42 24.88 1.86
C LEU A 223 -14.21 25.68 0.56
N HIS A 224 -13.01 26.20 0.29
CA HIS A 224 -12.68 26.81 -1.01
C HIS A 224 -12.72 25.75 -2.13
N ILE A 225 -12.16 24.56 -1.87
CA ILE A 225 -12.19 23.44 -2.84
C ILE A 225 -13.62 22.95 -3.10
N ALA A 226 -14.44 22.85 -2.06
CA ALA A 226 -15.84 22.48 -2.21
C ALA A 226 -16.63 23.56 -2.98
N ALA A 227 -16.37 24.85 -2.69
CA ALA A 227 -17.02 25.98 -3.35
C ALA A 227 -16.61 26.20 -4.81
N SER A 228 -15.42 25.74 -5.21
CA SER A 228 -15.00 25.72 -6.63
C SER A 228 -15.52 24.50 -7.41
N GLY A 229 -16.20 23.58 -6.73
CA GLY A 229 -16.85 22.42 -7.33
C GLY A 229 -18.37 22.62 -7.49
N THR A 230 -19.04 21.60 -8.03
CA THR A 230 -20.49 21.59 -8.27
C THR A 230 -21.22 20.60 -7.35
N THR A 231 -20.79 20.49 -6.09
CA THR A 231 -21.35 19.54 -5.11
C THR A 231 -21.82 20.28 -3.85
N PRO A 232 -23.04 20.85 -3.87
CA PRO A 232 -23.58 21.60 -2.73
C PRO A 232 -23.61 20.81 -1.42
N GLU A 233 -23.84 19.49 -1.49
CA GLU A 233 -23.88 18.61 -0.33
C GLU A 233 -22.53 18.56 0.41
N LEU A 234 -21.42 18.66 -0.33
CA LEU A 234 -20.09 18.68 0.25
C LEU A 234 -19.82 19.99 1.01
N VAL A 235 -20.29 21.12 0.47
CA VAL A 235 -20.22 22.43 1.13
C VAL A 235 -21.02 22.40 2.43
N LYS A 236 -22.26 21.91 2.36
CA LYS A 236 -23.15 21.77 3.53
C LYS A 236 -22.52 20.89 4.60
N LEU A 237 -22.01 19.71 4.21
CA LEU A 237 -21.38 18.78 5.13
C LEU A 237 -20.15 19.40 5.83
N LEU A 238 -19.27 20.08 5.10
CA LEU A 238 -18.12 20.75 5.71
C LEU A 238 -18.54 21.84 6.71
N LEU A 239 -19.57 22.63 6.38
CA LEU A 239 -20.13 23.64 7.27
C LEU A 239 -20.77 23.03 8.53
N GLU A 240 -21.52 21.93 8.40
CA GLU A 240 -22.13 21.20 9.51
C GLU A 240 -21.08 20.75 10.54
N TYR A 241 -19.86 20.43 10.09
CA TYR A 241 -18.75 20.05 10.97
C TYR A 241 -17.86 21.24 11.40
N GLY A 242 -18.23 22.47 11.06
CA GLY A 242 -17.59 23.68 11.55
C GLY A 242 -16.48 24.24 10.65
N ALA A 243 -16.51 23.96 9.34
CA ALA A 243 -15.66 24.68 8.38
C ALA A 243 -15.94 26.19 8.44
N LYS A 244 -14.87 27.00 8.47
CA LYS A 244 -14.98 28.45 8.50
C LYS A 244 -15.24 29.03 7.10
N LYS A 245 -16.39 29.69 6.95
CA LYS A 245 -16.83 30.34 5.71
C LYS A 245 -16.12 31.65 5.38
N ASP A 246 -15.39 32.23 6.32
CA ASP A 246 -14.72 33.52 6.21
C ASP A 246 -13.20 33.40 6.03
N PHE A 247 -12.66 32.17 5.94
CA PHE A 247 -11.27 31.97 5.60
C PHE A 247 -10.94 32.62 4.27
N LYS A 248 -9.75 33.23 4.21
CA LYS A 248 -9.21 33.81 2.99
C LYS A 248 -8.08 32.94 2.47
N ASP A 249 -8.13 32.63 1.18
CA ASP A 249 -7.02 32.01 0.46
C ASP A 249 -5.86 33.00 0.24
N SER A 250 -4.81 32.59 -0.47
CA SER A 250 -3.62 33.40 -0.74
C SER A 250 -3.90 34.64 -1.59
N GLU A 251 -5.02 34.66 -2.33
CA GLU A 251 -5.49 35.79 -3.13
C GLU A 251 -6.45 36.69 -2.33
N GLY A 252 -6.77 36.33 -1.09
CA GLY A 252 -7.68 37.08 -0.23
C GLY A 252 -9.16 36.79 -0.49
N ASN A 253 -9.48 35.78 -1.30
CA ASN A 253 -10.84 35.37 -1.61
C ASN A 253 -11.38 34.46 -0.51
N THR A 254 -12.68 34.57 -0.24
CA THR A 254 -13.46 33.65 0.60
C THR A 254 -14.09 32.55 -0.26
N PRO A 255 -14.54 31.41 0.33
CA PRO A 255 -15.27 30.39 -0.40
C PRO A 255 -16.49 30.94 -1.16
N LEU A 256 -17.20 31.92 -0.60
CA LEU A 256 -18.33 32.58 -1.26
C LEU A 256 -17.89 33.36 -2.51
N GLN A 257 -16.77 34.07 -2.44
CA GLN A 257 -16.23 34.79 -3.60
C GLN A 257 -15.78 33.82 -4.70
N ILE A 258 -15.20 32.67 -4.34
CA ILE A 258 -14.88 31.59 -5.28
C ILE A 258 -16.14 31.07 -5.97
N ALA A 259 -17.19 30.72 -5.21
CA ALA A 259 -18.44 30.22 -5.78
C ALA A 259 -19.11 31.22 -6.74
N ARG A 260 -19.12 32.51 -6.39
CA ARG A 260 -19.62 33.58 -7.27
C ARG A 260 -18.82 33.72 -8.55
N SER A 261 -17.49 33.69 -8.45
CA SER A 261 -16.61 33.73 -9.62
C SER A 261 -16.84 32.54 -10.55
N GLN A 262 -17.12 31.35 -10.01
CA GLN A 262 -17.48 30.20 -10.83
C GLN A 262 -18.86 30.40 -11.47
N TYR A 263 -19.87 30.82 -10.70
CA TYR A 263 -21.23 31.09 -11.19
C TYR A 263 -21.29 32.09 -12.35
N ASP A 264 -20.44 33.12 -12.32
CA ASP A 264 -20.35 34.17 -13.34
C ASP A 264 -19.65 33.72 -14.64
N ASP A 265 -19.11 32.51 -14.70
CA ASP A 265 -18.54 31.97 -15.93
C ASP A 265 -19.64 31.77 -17.00
N GLN A 266 -19.53 32.56 -18.08
CA GLN A 266 -20.46 32.59 -19.20
C GLN A 266 -20.62 31.24 -19.91
N TYR A 267 -19.65 30.33 -19.78
CA TYR A 267 -19.64 29.03 -20.44
C TYR A 267 -20.26 27.90 -19.60
N LEU A 268 -20.74 28.19 -18.38
CA LEU A 268 -21.38 27.17 -17.55
C LEU A 268 -22.69 26.65 -18.17
N LEU A 269 -22.80 25.33 -18.16
CA LEU A 269 -24.05 24.63 -18.44
C LEU A 269 -25.06 24.88 -17.31
N GLN A 270 -26.36 24.80 -17.64
CA GLN A 270 -27.43 25.13 -16.68
C GLN A 270 -27.34 24.33 -15.38
N TRP A 271 -27.08 23.01 -15.45
CA TRP A 271 -26.96 22.16 -14.27
C TRP A 271 -25.85 22.63 -13.32
N ALA A 272 -24.75 23.17 -13.85
CA ALA A 272 -23.64 23.67 -13.05
C ALA A 272 -23.97 25.04 -12.46
N LYS A 273 -24.67 25.91 -13.21
CA LYS A 273 -25.19 27.17 -12.69
C LYS A 273 -26.15 26.95 -11.53
N ASP A 274 -27.03 25.97 -11.63
CA ASP A 274 -27.97 25.61 -10.57
C ASP A 274 -27.22 25.13 -9.32
N ALA A 275 -26.19 24.28 -9.48
CA ALA A 275 -25.34 23.83 -8.38
C ALA A 275 -24.57 24.99 -7.70
N TYR A 276 -23.95 25.89 -8.48
CA TYR A 276 -23.25 27.04 -7.91
C TYR A 276 -24.20 28.03 -7.22
N LYS A 277 -25.41 28.20 -7.74
CA LYS A 277 -26.44 29.00 -7.08
C LYS A 277 -26.78 28.42 -5.71
N GLU A 278 -26.98 27.11 -5.61
CA GLU A 278 -27.23 26.45 -4.32
C GLU A 278 -26.05 26.59 -3.36
N ILE A 279 -24.81 26.45 -3.85
CA ILE A 279 -23.60 26.70 -3.05
C ILE A 279 -23.55 28.13 -2.52
N ILE A 280 -23.88 29.11 -3.36
CA ILE A 280 -23.94 30.53 -2.96
C ILE A 280 -25.01 30.73 -1.88
N ASP A 281 -26.20 30.19 -2.09
CA ASP A 281 -27.31 30.29 -1.13
C ASP A 281 -26.91 29.67 0.23
N ILE A 282 -26.26 28.48 0.22
CA ILE A 282 -25.72 27.82 1.42
C ILE A 282 -24.70 28.71 2.14
N LEU A 283 -23.75 29.31 1.41
CA LEU A 283 -22.68 30.13 1.99
C LEU A 283 -23.18 31.50 2.49
N GLU A 284 -24.31 31.97 1.96
CA GLU A 284 -25.00 33.19 2.39
C GLU A 284 -25.95 32.98 3.57
N ASP A 285 -26.11 31.73 4.05
CA ASP A 285 -27.12 31.30 5.04
C ASP A 285 -28.57 31.59 4.58
N LYS A 286 -28.88 31.44 3.29
CA LYS A 286 -30.21 31.72 2.70
C LYS A 286 -31.06 30.47 2.47
#